data_AF-A0A7W9XD45-F1
#
_entry.id   AF-A0A7W9XD45-F1
#
_cell.length_a   1.000
_cell.length_b   1.000
_cell.length_c   1.000
_cell.angle_alpha   90.00
_cell.angle_beta   90.00
_cell.angle_gamma   90.00
#
_symmetry.space_group_name_H-M   'P 1'
#
loop_
_entity.id
_entity.type
_entity.pdbx_description
1 polymer ?
#
loop_
_entity_poly.entity_id
_entity_poly.type
_entity_poly.pdbx_seq_one_letter_code
_entity_poly.pdbx_strand_id
1 'polypeptide(L)'
;MKIIGNRKSAVPAQVSKNDTIFPGGMVCTVQPFYRYRKDGKPGREVTIDFKNGKLYNNAQIEVSVLGNKEITTLAAQKEGYTHCSVLLPTDIGVDKASKVRVTLRQGDEKLIKTVLVSPMRHWNVYLYNHSHVDIGYTNIQKQVELLHKTNVLEGIKLAEETKDFPEGARFRWNPEITWPLERLSKTMPGQWDGVLKAIKDGYLCVDASYLNLNTSACSDEELFHAFSFSRKLQELTGKPIDVFQQMDVPGMSWGLVPVLAQEGVRYIMAWPNTDRSGLAHKDIDQRPFWWVGPDGKSKILFLQPGGYGNSGSFDKGGKTGRPWFGQRNPDKMPTVIRTGSANVNFISNVTSMEKADYPFDFIVLSWSLWDNSPIDADIPDAVKEWNKEYAYPHIIISGGHEIMEMIEKKYGDKLPVVKGDYTEYWTDGLGSAARYTALNRNAKERLLQAETLWSMLRPGKPAPRNDFDEAWRYISLGSEHTWGSENPFEPYFFNAIWKEKQHYFQEADDRSQEMFDEALAPATGKSEGALGPEDGPAKGGIAVFNNHSWKHGGLVTLSPAESTKGDRVIDENGNEV
;
A
#
# COMPACT_ATOMS: atom_id res chain seq x y z
N MET A 1 53.38 32.35 62.08
CA MET A 1 52.05 32.68 62.64
C MET A 1 51.16 33.24 61.53
N LYS A 2 50.36 32.40 60.87
CA LYS A 2 49.00 32.72 60.36
C LYS A 2 48.44 31.52 59.60
N ILE A 3 47.38 30.97 60.20
CA ILE A 3 46.42 30.02 59.67
C ILE A 3 45.51 30.79 58.71
N ILE A 4 45.23 30.27 57.50
CA ILE A 4 43.97 30.55 56.78
C ILE A 4 43.55 29.26 56.06
N GLY A 5 42.45 28.67 56.55
CA GLY A 5 41.78 27.54 55.93
C GLY A 5 40.61 27.94 55.03
N ASN A 6 39.93 26.90 54.53
CA ASN A 6 38.60 26.85 53.93
C ASN A 6 38.36 27.59 52.61
N ARG A 7 38.46 26.83 51.50
CA ARG A 7 37.64 27.07 50.30
C ARG A 7 36.22 26.54 50.55
N LYS A 8 35.34 27.44 50.99
CA LYS A 8 33.89 27.23 51.01
C LYS A 8 33.38 27.10 49.57
N SER A 9 32.49 26.13 49.39
CA SER A 9 31.50 26.03 48.31
C SER A 9 30.85 27.39 48.03
N ALA A 10 30.91 27.83 46.78
CA ALA A 10 30.15 28.98 46.32
C ALA A 10 28.66 28.61 46.28
N VAL A 11 27.89 29.18 47.21
CA VAL A 11 26.42 29.14 47.24
C VAL A 11 25.90 30.16 46.21
N PRO A 12 25.01 29.81 45.27
CA PRO A 12 24.25 30.81 44.55
C PRO A 12 23.08 31.31 45.41
N ALA A 13 23.00 32.62 45.64
CA ALA A 13 21.79 33.33 46.07
C ALA A 13 20.73 33.24 44.96
N GLN A 14 19.41 33.08 45.15
CA GLN A 14 18.51 32.97 46.30
C GLN A 14 17.61 31.74 46.03
N VAL A 15 17.79 30.66 46.78
CA VAL A 15 16.77 29.60 46.93
C VAL A 15 15.81 30.08 48.03
N SER A 16 14.49 30.03 47.83
CA SER A 16 13.55 30.50 48.86
C SER A 16 13.77 29.70 50.14
N LYS A 17 13.56 30.29 51.33
CA LYS A 17 13.78 29.61 52.62
C LYS A 17 12.98 28.31 52.81
N ASN A 18 12.04 28.01 51.90
CA ASN A 18 11.17 26.83 51.93
C ASN A 18 11.48 25.79 50.82
N ASP A 19 12.44 26.04 49.93
CA ASP A 19 12.77 25.07 48.88
C ASP A 19 13.84 24.08 49.37
N THR A 20 13.47 22.80 49.45
CA THR A 20 14.39 21.69 49.70
C THR A 20 15.40 21.59 48.55
N ILE A 21 16.69 21.71 48.87
CA ILE A 21 17.83 21.78 47.93
C ILE A 21 18.08 20.44 47.21
N PHE A 22 17.65 19.34 47.84
CA PHE A 22 17.68 17.98 47.32
C PHE A 22 16.29 17.34 47.47
N PRO A 23 15.85 16.53 46.50
CA PRO A 23 14.51 15.95 46.54
C PRO A 23 14.36 14.87 47.63
N GLY A 24 13.20 14.83 48.28
CA GLY A 24 12.87 13.82 49.29
C GLY A 24 12.56 12.43 48.72
N GLY A 25 12.37 12.32 47.40
CA GLY A 25 12.14 11.04 46.73
C GLY A 25 12.30 11.11 45.22
N MET A 26 12.29 9.95 44.56
CA MET A 26 12.31 9.87 43.10
C MET A 26 11.46 8.72 42.57
N VAL A 27 10.85 8.96 41.41
CA VAL A 27 10.16 7.95 40.60
C VAL A 27 10.94 7.79 39.31
N CYS A 28 11.28 6.56 38.97
CA CYS A 28 12.01 6.24 37.75
C CYS A 28 11.06 5.52 36.79
N THR A 29 10.85 6.10 35.60
CA THR A 29 9.94 5.62 34.57
C THR A 29 10.75 5.21 33.35
N VAL A 30 10.65 3.95 32.96
CA VAL A 30 11.29 3.44 31.73
C VAL A 30 10.45 3.88 30.54
N GLN A 31 11.05 4.63 29.62
CA GLN A 31 10.35 5.14 28.46
C GLN A 31 10.23 4.07 27.37
N PRO A 32 9.17 4.10 26.54
CA PRO A 32 8.91 3.13 25.48
C PRO A 32 9.74 3.35 24.19
N PHE A 33 10.86 4.06 24.26
CA PHE A 33 11.69 4.40 23.10
C PHE A 33 13.19 4.41 23.45
N TYR A 34 14.02 4.37 22.43
CA TYR A 34 15.47 4.46 22.53
C TYR A 34 15.95 5.77 21.91
N ARG A 35 16.90 6.43 22.57
CA ARG A 35 17.61 7.60 22.02
C ARG A 35 19.06 7.23 21.71
N TYR A 36 19.73 8.05 20.90
CA TYR A 36 21.16 7.89 20.68
C TYR A 36 21.95 8.34 21.90
N ARG A 37 22.85 7.47 22.36
CA ARG A 37 23.87 7.78 23.35
C ARG A 37 25.00 8.59 22.71
N LYS A 38 25.93 9.09 23.53
CA LYS A 38 27.11 9.87 23.06
C LYS A 38 28.03 9.09 22.11
N ASP A 39 28.01 7.76 22.19
CA ASP A 39 28.75 6.86 21.30
C ASP A 39 27.97 6.50 20.03
N GLY A 40 26.80 7.10 19.80
CA GLY A 40 25.93 6.83 18.66
C GLY A 40 25.12 5.54 18.76
N LYS A 41 25.22 4.78 19.86
CA LYS A 41 24.45 3.54 20.04
C LYS A 41 23.08 3.81 20.66
N PRO A 42 22.07 2.95 20.44
CA PRO A 42 20.78 3.11 21.10
C PRO A 42 20.95 2.92 22.62
N GLY A 43 20.21 3.71 23.39
CA GLY A 43 20.09 3.59 24.83
C GLY A 43 18.65 3.82 25.25
N ARG A 44 18.13 2.91 26.07
CA ARG A 44 16.77 3.03 26.61
C ARG A 44 16.71 4.19 27.60
N GLU A 45 15.75 5.09 27.45
CA GLU A 45 15.63 6.23 28.35
C GLU A 45 14.91 5.85 29.65
N VAL A 46 15.44 6.31 30.79
CA VAL A 46 14.75 6.30 32.07
C VAL A 46 14.61 7.74 32.54
N THR A 47 13.37 8.22 32.60
CA THR A 47 13.03 9.51 33.21
C THR A 47 12.99 9.34 34.72
N ILE A 48 13.54 10.31 35.44
CA ILE A 48 13.62 10.34 36.89
C ILE A 48 12.89 11.60 37.36
N ASP A 49 11.66 11.43 37.83
CA ASP A 49 10.85 12.50 38.42
C ASP A 49 11.18 12.66 39.90
N PHE A 50 11.57 13.86 40.29
CA PHE A 50 11.86 14.19 41.68
C PHE A 50 10.58 14.50 42.44
N LYS A 51 10.48 13.98 43.66
CA LYS A 51 9.34 14.18 44.57
C LYS A 51 9.78 14.98 45.78
N ASN A 52 8.86 15.77 46.32
CA ASN A 52 9.06 16.56 47.53
C ASN A 52 10.31 17.44 47.46
N GLY A 53 10.46 18.19 46.35
CA GLY A 53 11.60 19.09 46.14
C GLY A 53 12.10 19.08 44.70
N LYS A 54 13.13 19.90 44.45
CA LYS A 54 13.87 19.97 43.20
C LYS A 54 15.35 19.74 43.47
N LEU A 55 16.11 19.45 42.42
CA LEU A 55 17.56 19.30 42.50
C LEU A 55 18.24 20.57 42.00
N TYR A 56 18.91 21.33 42.87
CA TYR A 56 19.50 22.62 42.50
C TYR A 56 21.00 22.57 42.23
N ASN A 57 21.77 21.82 43.01
CA ASN A 57 23.23 21.77 42.88
C ASN A 57 23.69 20.66 41.92
N ASN A 58 25.00 20.67 41.63
CA ASN A 58 25.66 19.59 40.91
C ASN A 58 25.35 18.24 41.56
N ALA A 59 25.00 17.25 40.75
CA ALA A 59 24.67 15.92 41.20
C ALA A 59 25.18 14.86 40.23
N GLN A 60 25.20 13.62 40.68
CA GLN A 60 25.54 12.47 39.86
C GLN A 60 24.41 11.47 39.87
N ILE A 61 24.08 10.93 38.69
CA ILE A 61 23.19 9.79 38.55
C ILE A 61 24.05 8.60 38.16
N GLU A 62 24.16 7.66 39.08
CA GLU A 62 24.84 6.38 38.87
C GLU A 62 23.80 5.33 38.46
N VAL A 63 23.93 4.82 37.24
CA VAL A 63 23.17 3.68 36.73
C VAL A 63 24.05 2.44 36.90
N SER A 64 23.60 1.48 37.70
CA SER A 64 24.30 0.21 37.94
C SER A 64 23.48 -0.97 37.44
N VAL A 65 24.06 -1.77 36.54
CA VAL A 65 23.44 -2.96 35.94
C VAL A 65 24.49 -4.05 35.75
N LEU A 66 24.21 -5.26 36.21
CA LEU A 66 25.10 -6.44 36.05
C LEU A 66 26.56 -6.20 36.47
N GLY A 67 26.80 -5.40 37.52
CA GLY A 67 28.14 -5.08 38.00
C GLY A 67 28.82 -3.91 37.28
N ASN A 68 28.30 -3.49 36.12
CA ASN A 68 28.75 -2.29 35.41
C ASN A 68 28.08 -1.04 35.97
N LYS A 69 28.82 0.07 35.91
CA LYS A 69 28.37 1.37 36.40
C LYS A 69 28.64 2.46 35.37
N GLU A 70 27.62 3.26 35.09
CA GLU A 70 27.74 4.49 34.32
C GLU A 70 27.29 5.67 35.17
N ILE A 71 28.03 6.78 35.07
CA ILE A 71 27.76 7.98 35.84
C ILE A 71 27.43 9.11 34.87
N THR A 72 26.27 9.72 35.07
CA THR A 72 25.86 10.95 34.39
C THR A 72 25.93 12.11 35.38
N THR A 73 26.68 13.15 35.05
CA THR A 73 26.78 14.35 35.88
C THR A 73 25.73 15.37 35.46
N LEU A 74 24.95 15.87 36.43
CA LEU A 74 24.03 16.99 36.26
C LEU A 74 24.68 18.27 36.81
N ALA A 75 24.69 19.32 35.99
CA ALA A 75 25.16 20.64 36.42
C ALA A 75 24.08 21.37 37.21
N ALA A 76 24.48 22.21 38.16
CA ALA A 76 23.57 23.04 38.95
C ALA A 76 22.70 23.94 38.05
N GLN A 77 21.42 24.09 38.40
CA GLN A 77 20.48 24.96 37.69
C GLN A 77 19.69 25.84 38.66
N LYS A 78 19.46 27.09 38.26
CA LYS A 78 18.80 28.10 39.11
C LYS A 78 17.34 27.75 39.39
N GLU A 79 16.59 27.26 38.40
CA GLU A 79 15.18 26.87 38.61
C GLU A 79 15.02 25.53 39.34
N GLY A 80 16.11 24.76 39.47
CA GLY A 80 16.15 23.39 39.99
C GLY A 80 15.49 22.38 39.05
N TYR A 81 16.06 21.17 38.94
CA TYR A 81 15.43 20.10 38.16
C TYR A 81 14.21 19.56 38.91
N THR A 82 13.07 19.46 38.23
CA THR A 82 11.92 18.65 38.68
C THR A 82 12.00 17.22 38.19
N HIS A 83 12.75 16.99 37.11
CA HIS A 83 13.01 15.69 36.52
C HIS A 83 14.34 15.73 35.76
N CYS A 84 14.85 14.56 35.40
CA CYS A 84 15.96 14.40 34.48
C CYS A 84 15.84 13.05 33.77
N SER A 85 16.69 12.80 32.77
CA SER A 85 16.73 11.52 32.05
C SER A 85 18.13 10.96 32.03
N VAL A 86 18.23 9.62 32.04
CA VAL A 86 19.47 8.90 31.78
C VAL A 86 19.23 7.84 30.71
N LEU A 87 20.25 7.60 29.88
CA LEU A 87 20.23 6.53 28.89
C LEU A 87 20.94 5.31 29.44
N LEU A 88 20.27 4.16 29.37
CA LEU A 88 20.85 2.88 29.77
C LEU A 88 21.89 2.41 28.74
N PRO A 89 22.84 1.53 29.14
CA PRO A 89 23.71 0.84 28.19
C PRO A 89 22.89 0.06 27.16
N THR A 90 23.44 -0.09 25.96
CA THR A 90 22.72 -0.53 24.75
C THR A 90 21.95 -1.83 24.90
N ASP A 91 22.50 -2.82 25.60
CA ASP A 91 21.91 -4.18 25.66
C ASP A 91 20.93 -4.35 26.83
N ILE A 92 20.68 -3.29 27.61
CA ILE A 92 19.86 -3.37 28.82
C ILE A 92 18.38 -3.27 28.48
N GLY A 93 17.63 -4.33 28.77
CA GLY A 93 16.19 -4.37 28.55
C GLY A 93 15.80 -4.49 27.07
N VAL A 94 16.68 -5.04 26.23
CA VAL A 94 16.36 -5.33 24.82
C VAL A 94 15.76 -6.73 24.72
N ASP A 95 16.56 -7.78 24.87
CA ASP A 95 16.09 -9.17 24.73
C ASP A 95 15.50 -9.77 26.02
N LYS A 96 15.90 -9.23 27.17
CA LYS A 96 15.50 -9.77 28.49
C LYS A 96 15.33 -8.67 29.53
N ALA A 97 14.43 -8.93 30.47
CA ALA A 97 14.17 -8.02 31.58
C ALA A 97 15.45 -7.81 32.40
N SER A 98 15.72 -6.56 32.78
CA SER A 98 16.92 -6.18 33.51
C SER A 98 16.57 -5.33 34.73
N LYS A 99 17.12 -5.69 35.89
CA LYS A 99 17.01 -4.85 37.10
C LYS A 99 18.10 -3.80 37.08
N VAL A 100 17.69 -2.53 37.01
CA VAL A 100 18.59 -1.38 36.95
C VAL A 100 18.51 -0.61 38.24
N ARG A 101 19.64 -0.39 38.91
CA ARG A 101 19.73 0.46 40.09
C ARG A 101 20.13 1.86 39.66
N VAL A 102 19.24 2.83 39.86
CA VAL A 102 19.46 4.25 39.64
C VAL A 102 19.75 4.90 40.99
N THR A 103 20.88 5.58 41.10
CA THR A 103 21.29 6.27 42.33
C THR A 103 21.58 7.73 42.05
N LEU A 104 20.77 8.62 42.59
CA LEU A 104 21.06 10.07 42.61
C LEU A 104 21.98 10.36 43.81
N ARG A 105 23.05 11.12 43.60
CA ARG A 105 23.99 11.55 44.64
C ARG A 105 24.26 13.05 44.58
N GLN A 106 24.23 13.71 45.73
CA GLN A 106 24.68 15.09 45.91
C GLN A 106 25.38 15.19 47.27
N GLY A 107 26.72 15.26 47.28
CA GLY A 107 27.48 15.16 48.53
C GLY A 107 27.20 13.84 49.26
N ASP A 108 26.78 13.92 50.52
CA ASP A 108 26.41 12.75 51.35
C ASP A 108 24.97 12.28 51.14
N GLU A 109 24.14 13.10 50.48
CA GLU A 109 22.74 12.77 50.21
C GLU A 109 22.62 11.84 49.01
N LYS A 110 21.75 10.83 49.13
CA LYS A 110 21.48 9.90 48.04
C LYS A 110 20.04 9.41 48.03
N LEU A 111 19.51 9.23 46.82
CA LEU A 111 18.29 8.46 46.58
C LEU A 111 18.63 7.25 45.73
N ILE A 112 18.05 6.10 46.07
CA ILE A 112 18.26 4.85 45.35
C ILE A 112 16.91 4.28 44.95
N LYS A 113 16.74 3.96 43.66
CA LYS A 113 15.58 3.25 43.14
C LYS A 113 16.07 2.12 42.26
N THR A 114 15.48 0.94 42.44
CA THR A 114 15.65 -0.16 41.48
C THR A 114 14.42 -0.19 40.59
N VAL A 115 14.63 -0.17 39.29
CA VAL A 115 13.58 -0.31 38.28
C VAL A 115 13.75 -1.62 37.53
N LEU A 116 12.63 -2.24 37.16
CA LEU A 116 12.61 -3.32 36.20
C LEU A 116 12.47 -2.71 34.81
N VAL A 117 13.47 -2.93 33.97
CA VAL A 117 13.44 -2.57 32.55
C VAL A 117 12.95 -3.80 31.82
N SER A 118 11.70 -3.81 31.40
CA SER A 118 11.13 -4.87 30.58
C SER A 118 11.84 -4.95 29.22
N PRO A 119 11.90 -6.14 28.59
CA PRO A 119 12.35 -6.26 27.21
C PRO A 119 11.54 -5.33 26.31
N MET A 120 12.23 -4.67 25.37
CA MET A 120 11.60 -4.07 24.21
C MET A 120 12.56 -4.21 23.04
N ARG A 121 12.08 -4.77 21.95
CA ARG A 121 12.89 -4.91 20.74
C ARG A 121 13.18 -3.55 20.12
N HIS A 122 14.16 -3.54 19.23
CA HIS A 122 14.47 -2.43 18.35
C HIS A 122 13.50 -2.43 17.16
N TRP A 123 12.46 -1.60 17.24
CA TRP A 123 11.35 -1.57 16.27
C TRP A 123 11.66 -0.79 15.00
N ASN A 124 11.46 -1.40 13.84
CA ASN A 124 11.39 -0.69 12.56
C ASN A 124 9.93 -0.35 12.21
N VAL A 125 9.66 0.89 11.83
CA VAL A 125 8.34 1.34 11.38
C VAL A 125 8.44 1.71 9.91
N TYR A 126 7.88 0.88 9.05
CA TYR A 126 7.86 1.12 7.61
C TYR A 126 6.63 1.96 7.25
N LEU A 127 6.85 3.05 6.52
CA LEU A 127 5.80 3.89 5.95
C LEU A 127 5.71 3.62 4.44
N TYR A 128 4.62 2.97 4.04
CA TYR A 128 4.24 2.82 2.64
C TYR A 128 3.50 4.09 2.21
N ASN A 129 4.24 5.01 1.59
CA ASN A 129 3.73 6.33 1.26
C ASN A 129 3.09 6.35 -0.13
N HIS A 130 1.80 6.66 -0.19
CA HIS A 130 0.97 6.48 -1.38
C HIS A 130 -0.24 7.44 -1.37
N SER A 131 -1.09 7.31 -2.39
CA SER A 131 -2.43 7.90 -2.42
C SER A 131 -3.37 6.86 -2.98
N HIS A 132 -4.42 6.51 -2.22
CA HIS A 132 -5.37 5.50 -2.66
C HIS A 132 -6.08 5.95 -3.93
N VAL A 133 -6.06 5.10 -4.94
CA VAL A 133 -6.58 5.40 -6.28
C VAL A 133 -7.99 4.86 -6.41
N ASP A 134 -8.96 5.76 -6.25
CA ASP A 134 -10.34 5.55 -6.70
C ASP A 134 -10.52 6.18 -8.08
N ILE A 135 -10.82 5.40 -9.12
CA ILE A 135 -11.07 5.95 -10.46
C ILE A 135 -12.46 6.60 -10.51
N GLY A 136 -12.52 7.82 -9.98
CA GLY A 136 -13.76 8.56 -9.72
C GLY A 136 -13.88 8.92 -8.24
N TYR A 137 -15.03 8.60 -7.64
CA TYR A 137 -15.34 8.79 -6.22
C TYR A 137 -15.29 10.24 -5.70
N THR A 138 -14.10 10.75 -5.41
CA THR A 138 -13.90 12.08 -4.80
C THR A 138 -13.95 13.21 -5.83
N ASN A 139 -13.77 12.88 -7.11
CA ASN A 139 -13.91 13.79 -8.25
C ASN A 139 -14.21 13.00 -9.53
N ILE A 140 -14.46 13.66 -10.65
CA ILE A 140 -14.62 12.97 -11.94
C ILE A 140 -13.29 12.31 -12.38
N GLN A 141 -13.37 11.21 -13.12
CA GLN A 141 -12.24 10.37 -13.54
C GLN A 141 -11.13 11.18 -14.22
N LYS A 142 -11.48 12.18 -15.03
CA LYS A 142 -10.51 13.08 -15.67
C LYS A 142 -9.66 13.86 -14.65
N GLN A 143 -10.26 14.32 -13.55
CA GLN A 143 -9.54 15.07 -12.51
C GLN A 143 -8.72 14.15 -11.61
N VAL A 144 -9.23 12.95 -11.32
CA VAL A 144 -8.48 11.88 -10.64
C VAL A 144 -7.24 11.49 -11.45
N GLU A 145 -7.38 11.30 -12.77
CA GLU A 145 -6.25 11.01 -13.66
C GLU A 145 -5.20 12.13 -13.61
N LEU A 146 -5.64 13.39 -13.65
CA LEU A 146 -4.73 14.53 -13.55
C LEU A 146 -3.99 14.53 -12.19
N LEU A 147 -4.72 14.37 -11.09
CA LEU A 147 -4.16 14.34 -9.74
C LEU A 147 -3.10 13.24 -9.59
N HIS A 148 -3.40 12.01 -10.00
CA HIS A 148 -2.47 10.89 -9.81
C HIS A 148 -1.25 10.96 -10.75
N LYS A 149 -1.40 11.52 -11.96
CA LYS A 149 -0.24 11.84 -12.81
C LYS A 149 0.63 12.93 -12.17
N THR A 150 0.01 13.96 -11.58
CA THR A 150 0.72 15.00 -10.83
C THR A 150 1.45 14.42 -9.62
N ASN A 151 0.83 13.50 -8.88
CA ASN A 151 1.46 12.82 -7.75
C ASN A 151 2.71 12.04 -8.18
N VAL A 152 2.68 11.36 -9.32
CA VAL A 152 3.88 10.69 -9.87
C VAL A 152 5.01 11.70 -10.10
N LEU A 153 4.72 12.82 -10.77
CA LEU A 153 5.74 13.81 -11.11
C LEU A 153 6.27 14.56 -9.89
N GLU A 154 5.40 15.04 -8.99
CA GLU A 154 5.82 15.72 -7.77
C GLU A 154 6.49 14.76 -6.79
N GLY A 155 6.09 13.48 -6.77
CA GLY A 155 6.73 12.45 -5.97
C GLY A 155 8.18 12.19 -6.38
N ILE A 156 8.45 12.13 -7.70
CA ILE A 156 9.81 12.05 -8.25
C ILE A 156 10.63 13.27 -7.84
N LYS A 157 10.08 14.47 -8.00
CA LYS A 157 10.75 15.72 -7.63
C LYS A 157 11.07 15.77 -6.13
N LEU A 158 10.14 15.36 -5.26
CA LEU A 158 10.38 15.34 -3.82
C LEU A 158 11.41 14.27 -3.41
N ALA A 159 11.45 13.13 -4.10
CA ALA A 159 12.50 12.14 -3.93
C ALA A 159 13.88 12.70 -4.31
N GLU A 160 13.97 13.48 -5.39
CA GLU A 160 15.19 14.18 -5.77
C GLU A 160 15.61 15.26 -4.76
N GLU A 161 14.66 16.05 -4.25
CA GLU A 161 14.88 17.08 -3.22
C GLU A 161 15.43 16.48 -1.91
N THR A 162 15.05 15.23 -1.61
CA THR A 162 15.40 14.56 -0.36
C THR A 162 16.45 13.47 -0.51
N LYS A 163 17.10 13.35 -1.68
CA LYS A 163 18.12 12.30 -1.96
C LYS A 163 19.29 12.28 -0.97
N ASP A 164 19.64 13.44 -0.43
CA ASP A 164 20.76 13.63 0.50
C ASP A 164 20.32 13.50 1.97
N PHE A 165 19.05 13.16 2.24
CA PHE A 165 18.59 12.86 3.58
C PHE A 165 19.21 11.56 4.09
N PRO A 166 19.28 11.37 5.42
CA PRO A 166 19.64 10.08 6.00
C PRO A 166 18.78 8.94 5.46
N GLU A 167 19.33 7.73 5.46
CA GLU A 167 18.58 6.51 5.12
C GLU A 167 17.29 6.42 5.95
N GLY A 168 16.22 5.91 5.32
CA GLY A 168 14.88 5.87 5.89
C GLY A 168 14.07 7.18 5.80
N ALA A 169 14.71 8.34 5.73
CA ALA A 169 14.03 9.64 5.63
C ALA A 169 13.89 10.18 4.20
N ARG A 170 14.55 9.57 3.22
CA ARG A 170 14.44 9.94 1.79
C ARG A 170 13.03 9.63 1.29
N PHE A 171 12.43 10.57 0.57
CA PHE A 171 11.10 10.35 0.00
C PHE A 171 11.15 9.27 -1.08
N ARG A 172 10.14 8.41 -1.06
CA ARG A 172 9.87 7.42 -2.12
C ARG A 172 8.38 7.44 -2.38
N TRP A 173 8.01 7.46 -3.66
CA TRP A 173 6.61 7.50 -4.06
C TRP A 173 6.14 6.12 -4.49
N ASN A 174 5.03 5.65 -3.91
CA ASN A 174 4.35 4.42 -4.32
C ASN A 174 3.03 4.81 -5.00
N PRO A 175 2.89 4.64 -6.33
CA PRO A 175 1.64 4.90 -7.03
C PRO A 175 0.50 3.94 -6.71
N GLU A 176 0.77 2.86 -5.98
CA GLU A 176 -0.15 1.76 -5.63
C GLU A 176 -0.56 0.87 -6.79
N ILE A 177 -0.92 1.47 -7.92
CA ILE A 177 -1.28 0.78 -9.16
C ILE A 177 -0.60 1.45 -10.36
N THR A 178 -0.53 0.75 -11.48
CA THR A 178 0.18 1.23 -12.68
C THR A 178 -0.69 2.04 -13.64
N TRP A 179 -2.00 2.15 -13.42
CA TRP A 179 -2.90 2.97 -14.25
C TRP A 179 -2.41 4.42 -14.43
N PRO A 180 -2.05 5.19 -13.39
CA PRO A 180 -1.54 6.56 -13.59
C PRO A 180 -0.30 6.63 -14.47
N LEU A 181 0.59 5.63 -14.39
CA LEU A 181 1.81 5.56 -15.20
C LEU A 181 1.51 5.27 -16.66
N GLU A 182 0.56 4.38 -16.93
CA GLU A 182 0.08 4.10 -18.29
C GLU A 182 -0.53 5.36 -18.91
N ARG A 183 -1.42 6.05 -18.17
CA ARG A 183 -2.02 7.31 -18.61
C ARG A 183 -0.99 8.40 -18.86
N LEU A 184 0.04 8.50 -18.00
CA LEU A 184 1.16 9.44 -18.18
C LEU A 184 1.96 9.10 -19.44
N SER A 185 2.30 7.82 -19.67
CA SER A 185 3.06 7.40 -20.86
C SER A 185 2.36 7.77 -22.17
N LYS A 186 1.02 7.70 -22.22
CA LYS A 186 0.21 8.04 -23.39
C LYS A 186 0.01 9.55 -23.55
N THR A 187 -0.23 10.28 -22.47
CA THR A 187 -0.64 11.70 -22.53
C THR A 187 0.51 12.70 -22.34
N MET A 188 1.63 12.26 -21.79
CA MET A 188 2.82 13.06 -21.49
C MET A 188 4.11 12.32 -21.89
N PRO A 189 4.27 11.85 -23.14
CA PRO A 189 5.38 11.00 -23.55
C PRO A 189 6.77 11.64 -23.32
N GLY A 190 6.87 12.98 -23.36
CA GLY A 190 8.13 13.70 -23.07
C GLY A 190 8.60 13.59 -21.61
N GLN A 191 7.76 13.14 -20.68
CA GLN A 191 8.12 12.89 -19.29
C GLN A 191 8.51 11.42 -19.03
N TRP A 192 8.27 10.52 -20.00
CA TRP A 192 8.34 9.08 -19.77
C TRP A 192 9.74 8.57 -19.45
N ASP A 193 10.77 9.08 -20.11
CA ASP A 193 12.16 8.72 -19.81
C ASP A 193 12.55 9.10 -18.36
N GLY A 194 12.04 10.23 -17.87
CA GLY A 194 12.20 10.65 -16.47
C GLY A 194 11.52 9.69 -15.50
N VAL A 195 10.32 9.21 -15.83
CA VAL A 195 9.61 8.19 -15.04
C VAL A 195 10.39 6.87 -15.01
N LEU A 196 10.82 6.36 -16.16
CA LEU A 196 11.63 5.13 -16.24
C LEU A 196 12.94 5.24 -15.46
N LYS A 197 13.59 6.41 -15.50
CA LYS A 197 14.78 6.70 -14.70
C LYS A 197 14.47 6.72 -13.20
N ALA A 198 13.37 7.34 -12.78
CA ALA A 198 12.97 7.38 -11.39
C ALA A 198 12.68 5.99 -10.80
N ILE A 199 12.14 5.06 -11.60
CA ILE A 199 11.99 3.65 -11.22
C ILE A 199 13.37 3.01 -11.03
N LYS A 200 14.31 3.22 -11.97
CA LYS A 200 15.68 2.70 -11.89
C LYS A 200 16.45 3.23 -10.67
N ASP A 201 16.22 4.47 -10.31
CA ASP A 201 16.87 5.14 -9.17
C ASP A 201 16.19 4.81 -7.82
N GLY A 202 15.01 4.16 -7.85
CA GLY A 202 14.25 3.80 -6.65
C GLY A 202 13.44 4.94 -6.03
N TYR A 203 13.32 6.08 -6.73
CA TYR A 203 12.46 7.20 -6.33
C TYR A 203 10.98 6.87 -6.49
N LEU A 204 10.66 6.14 -7.57
CA LEU A 204 9.33 5.64 -7.87
C LEU A 204 9.30 4.13 -7.65
N CYS A 205 8.52 3.68 -6.67
CA CYS A 205 8.38 2.27 -6.30
C CYS A 205 7.09 1.76 -6.94
N VAL A 206 7.22 0.94 -7.98
CA VAL A 206 6.07 0.48 -8.78
C VAL A 206 5.65 -0.89 -8.30
N ASP A 207 4.35 -1.06 -8.06
CA ASP A 207 3.70 -2.31 -7.72
C ASP A 207 3.09 -2.99 -8.97
N ALA A 208 2.66 -4.24 -8.83
CA ALA A 208 2.37 -5.13 -9.95
C ALA A 208 1.03 -4.86 -10.65
N SER A 209 0.01 -4.40 -9.93
CA SER A 209 -1.36 -4.30 -10.44
C SER A 209 -1.56 -3.09 -11.35
N TYR A 210 -2.41 -3.24 -12.36
CA TYR A 210 -2.92 -2.13 -13.16
C TYR A 210 -3.98 -1.31 -12.43
N LEU A 211 -4.85 -1.98 -11.66
CA LEU A 211 -6.02 -1.41 -10.99
C LEU A 211 -6.25 -2.07 -9.62
N ASN A 212 -7.02 -1.40 -8.76
CA ASN A 212 -7.65 -2.03 -7.59
C ASN A 212 -8.92 -2.75 -8.08
N LEU A 213 -8.88 -4.07 -8.11
CA LEU A 213 -9.92 -4.90 -8.72
C LEU A 213 -10.81 -5.57 -7.67
N ASN A 214 -12.10 -5.69 -7.99
CA ASN A 214 -12.93 -6.74 -7.42
C ASN A 214 -12.57 -8.07 -8.10
N THR A 215 -11.51 -8.71 -7.61
CA THR A 215 -10.95 -9.95 -8.15
C THR A 215 -11.94 -11.10 -8.18
N SER A 216 -12.99 -11.07 -7.35
CA SER A 216 -14.10 -12.04 -7.38
C SER A 216 -14.99 -11.92 -8.62
N ALA A 217 -14.98 -10.77 -9.29
CA ALA A 217 -15.70 -10.52 -10.54
C ALA A 217 -14.82 -10.74 -11.79
N CYS A 218 -13.50 -10.88 -11.61
CA CYS A 218 -12.56 -11.10 -12.70
C CYS A 218 -12.62 -12.54 -13.21
N SER A 219 -12.46 -12.73 -14.53
CA SER A 219 -12.13 -14.05 -15.09
C SER A 219 -10.64 -14.36 -14.89
N ASP A 220 -10.25 -15.63 -14.94
CA ASP A 220 -8.84 -16.02 -14.76
C ASP A 220 -7.93 -15.32 -15.78
N GLU A 221 -8.34 -15.25 -17.06
CA GLU A 221 -7.58 -14.58 -18.13
C GLU A 221 -7.49 -13.05 -17.93
N GLU A 222 -8.55 -12.41 -17.44
CA GLU A 222 -8.54 -10.98 -17.13
C GLU A 222 -7.45 -10.62 -16.10
N LEU A 223 -7.19 -11.51 -15.13
CA LEU A 223 -6.17 -11.26 -14.11
C LEU A 223 -4.77 -11.15 -14.73
N PHE A 224 -4.44 -11.90 -15.79
CA PHE A 224 -3.15 -11.75 -16.49
C PHE A 224 -3.00 -10.36 -17.12
N HIS A 225 -4.09 -9.82 -17.68
CA HIS A 225 -4.08 -8.47 -18.27
C HIS A 225 -3.82 -7.39 -17.22
N ALA A 226 -4.23 -7.61 -15.96
CA ALA A 226 -3.96 -6.70 -14.85
C ALA A 226 -2.45 -6.54 -14.53
N PHE A 227 -1.59 -7.46 -14.99
CA PHE A 227 -0.14 -7.42 -14.74
C PHE A 227 0.70 -7.03 -15.96
N SER A 228 0.12 -7.10 -17.16
CA SER A 228 0.80 -6.88 -18.44
C SER A 228 1.67 -5.61 -18.48
N PHE A 229 1.12 -4.47 -18.05
CA PHE A 229 1.84 -3.20 -18.08
C PHE A 229 3.01 -3.18 -17.08
N SER A 230 2.85 -3.78 -15.90
CA SER A 230 3.94 -3.85 -14.92
C SER A 230 5.05 -4.80 -15.36
N ARG A 231 4.73 -5.90 -16.07
CA ARG A 231 5.76 -6.77 -16.69
C ARG A 231 6.60 -5.99 -17.70
N LYS A 232 5.95 -5.19 -18.56
CA LYS A 232 6.64 -4.30 -19.50
C LYS A 232 7.54 -3.28 -18.79
N LEU A 233 7.06 -2.69 -17.69
CA LEU A 233 7.90 -1.78 -16.89
C LEU A 233 9.09 -2.50 -16.27
N GLN A 234 8.91 -3.72 -15.78
CA GLN A 234 9.99 -4.54 -15.25
C GLN A 234 11.05 -4.84 -16.33
N GLU A 235 10.66 -5.17 -17.56
CA GLU A 235 11.57 -5.36 -18.67
C GLU A 235 12.36 -4.08 -19.02
N LEU A 236 11.68 -2.92 -19.09
CA LEU A 236 12.30 -1.64 -19.45
C LEU A 236 13.24 -1.09 -18.37
N THR A 237 12.99 -1.45 -17.11
CA THR A 237 13.69 -0.88 -15.95
C THR A 237 14.71 -1.83 -15.33
N GLY A 238 14.52 -3.14 -15.49
CA GLY A 238 15.30 -4.17 -14.80
C GLY A 238 15.05 -4.22 -13.30
N LYS A 239 13.98 -3.56 -12.80
CA LYS A 239 13.63 -3.52 -11.38
C LYS A 239 12.56 -4.56 -11.03
N PRO A 240 12.60 -5.15 -9.83
CA PRO A 240 11.51 -5.98 -9.36
C PRO A 240 10.24 -5.14 -9.23
N ILE A 241 9.15 -5.66 -9.77
CA ILE A 241 7.79 -5.12 -9.62
C ILE A 241 6.93 -6.32 -9.22
N ASP A 242 7.15 -6.86 -8.02
CA ASP A 242 6.69 -8.21 -7.63
C ASP A 242 5.76 -8.20 -6.41
N VAL A 243 5.15 -7.05 -6.12
CA VAL A 243 4.15 -6.86 -5.06
C VAL A 243 2.81 -6.48 -5.67
N PHE A 244 1.78 -7.26 -5.38
CA PHE A 244 0.40 -6.87 -5.65
C PHE A 244 -0.16 -6.10 -4.45
N GLN A 245 -0.61 -4.87 -4.69
CA GLN A 245 -1.33 -4.08 -3.69
C GLN A 245 -2.83 -4.34 -3.87
N GLN A 246 -3.51 -4.76 -2.80
CA GLN A 246 -4.97 -4.81 -2.71
C GLN A 246 -5.40 -3.72 -1.75
N MET A 247 -5.95 -2.61 -2.25
CA MET A 247 -6.32 -1.47 -1.42
C MET A 247 -7.84 -1.31 -1.36
N ASP A 248 -8.33 -0.91 -0.19
CA ASP A 248 -9.74 -0.67 0.16
C ASP A 248 -10.62 -1.94 0.15
N VAL A 249 -10.49 -2.80 -0.87
CA VAL A 249 -11.29 -4.01 -1.05
C VAL A 249 -10.93 -5.10 -0.02
N PRO A 250 -11.86 -5.49 0.85
CA PRO A 250 -11.70 -6.57 1.83
C PRO A 250 -11.87 -7.96 1.21
N GLY A 251 -10.81 -8.44 0.56
CA GLY A 251 -10.70 -9.81 0.09
C GLY A 251 -10.23 -9.92 -1.35
N MET A 252 -9.95 -11.17 -1.75
CA MET A 252 -9.27 -11.53 -2.99
C MET A 252 -9.66 -12.96 -3.40
N SER A 253 -9.99 -13.19 -4.66
CA SER A 253 -10.30 -14.53 -5.16
C SER A 253 -9.10 -15.48 -5.05
N TRP A 254 -9.31 -16.71 -4.58
CA TRP A 254 -8.22 -17.68 -4.42
C TRP A 254 -7.49 -18.02 -5.74
N GLY A 255 -8.19 -17.90 -6.87
CA GLY A 255 -7.66 -18.08 -8.23
C GLY A 255 -6.57 -17.09 -8.60
N LEU A 256 -6.45 -15.96 -7.89
CA LEU A 256 -5.39 -14.98 -8.11
C LEU A 256 -3.98 -15.53 -7.83
N VAL A 257 -3.84 -16.44 -6.85
CA VAL A 257 -2.54 -16.94 -6.39
C VAL A 257 -1.72 -17.60 -7.52
N PRO A 258 -2.26 -18.54 -8.32
CA PRO A 258 -1.53 -19.11 -9.45
C PRO A 258 -1.21 -18.10 -10.56
N VAL A 259 -2.08 -17.11 -10.79
CA VAL A 259 -1.81 -16.04 -11.77
C VAL A 259 -0.60 -15.20 -11.33
N LEU A 260 -0.59 -14.75 -10.07
CA LEU A 260 0.54 -14.00 -9.51
C LEU A 260 1.86 -14.78 -9.64
N ALA A 261 1.84 -16.06 -9.29
CA ALA A 261 3.02 -16.92 -9.38
C ALA A 261 3.54 -17.06 -10.81
N GLN A 262 2.64 -17.17 -11.81
CA GLN A 262 3.02 -17.25 -13.22
C GLN A 262 3.58 -15.93 -13.76
N GLU A 263 3.03 -14.80 -13.31
CA GLU A 263 3.49 -13.45 -13.69
C GLU A 263 4.78 -13.00 -12.95
N GLY A 264 5.32 -13.87 -12.08
CA GLY A 264 6.51 -13.58 -11.28
C GLY A 264 6.25 -12.56 -10.16
N VAL A 265 4.99 -12.33 -9.79
CA VAL A 265 4.59 -11.54 -8.63
C VAL A 265 4.63 -12.46 -7.41
N ARG A 266 5.43 -12.09 -6.41
CA ARG A 266 5.78 -12.98 -5.29
C ARG A 266 5.06 -12.63 -4.01
N TYR A 267 4.55 -11.40 -3.93
CA TYR A 267 4.08 -10.80 -2.70
C TYR A 267 2.71 -10.18 -2.87
N ILE A 268 1.90 -10.23 -1.82
CA ILE A 268 0.68 -9.44 -1.67
C ILE A 268 0.82 -8.55 -0.44
N MET A 269 0.49 -7.27 -0.61
CA MET A 269 0.21 -6.35 0.48
C MET A 269 -1.25 -5.91 0.40
N ALA A 270 -2.05 -6.29 1.40
CA ALA A 270 -3.48 -5.98 1.46
C ALA A 270 -3.77 -4.90 2.50
N TRP A 271 -4.67 -3.98 2.17
CA TRP A 271 -5.02 -2.82 2.98
C TRP A 271 -6.54 -2.61 3.03
N PRO A 272 -7.29 -3.63 3.49
CA PRO A 272 -8.74 -3.60 3.39
C PRO A 272 -9.32 -2.49 4.27
N ASN A 273 -10.41 -1.90 3.80
CA ASN A 273 -11.20 -1.01 4.62
C ASN A 273 -11.78 -1.78 5.81
N THR A 274 -11.99 -1.08 6.93
CA THR A 274 -12.67 -1.66 8.10
C THR A 274 -14.17 -1.74 7.93
N ASP A 275 -14.78 -0.83 7.15
CA ASP A 275 -16.20 -0.91 6.81
C ASP A 275 -16.47 -2.15 5.94
N ARG A 276 -17.69 -2.70 5.99
CA ARG A 276 -18.14 -3.83 5.12
C ARG A 276 -17.10 -4.95 4.92
N SER A 277 -16.28 -5.22 5.93
CA SER A 277 -15.07 -6.07 5.82
C SER A 277 -15.26 -7.49 6.34
N GLY A 278 -16.43 -7.79 6.91
CA GLY A 278 -16.72 -9.10 7.49
C GLY A 278 -15.68 -9.52 8.52
N LEU A 279 -14.94 -10.59 8.22
CA LEU A 279 -13.86 -11.11 9.07
C LEU A 279 -12.46 -10.83 8.52
N ALA A 280 -12.32 -9.99 7.49
CA ALA A 280 -11.07 -9.72 6.78
C ALA A 280 -9.90 -9.30 7.68
N HIS A 281 -10.18 -8.60 8.78
CA HIS A 281 -9.15 -8.16 9.74
C HIS A 281 -8.84 -9.19 10.83
N LYS A 282 -9.77 -10.12 11.10
CA LYS A 282 -9.70 -10.99 12.26
C LYS A 282 -8.58 -12.01 12.09
N ASP A 283 -7.62 -11.99 13.00
CA ASP A 283 -6.46 -12.90 13.03
C ASP A 283 -5.52 -12.81 11.82
N ILE A 284 -5.71 -11.82 10.93
CA ILE A 284 -4.93 -11.60 9.69
C ILE A 284 -4.04 -10.36 9.80
N ASP A 285 -4.55 -9.26 10.37
CA ASP A 285 -3.81 -8.00 10.47
C ASP A 285 -2.44 -8.19 11.15
N GLN A 286 -1.41 -7.62 10.52
CA GLN A 286 0.01 -7.59 10.91
C GLN A 286 0.67 -8.97 10.96
N ARG A 287 0.01 -10.04 10.50
CA ARG A 287 0.52 -11.41 10.56
C ARG A 287 0.85 -11.92 9.16
N PRO A 288 2.10 -11.80 8.70
CA PRO A 288 2.48 -12.33 7.40
C PRO A 288 2.38 -13.87 7.38
N PHE A 289 2.00 -14.41 6.22
CA PHE A 289 1.88 -15.83 6.00
C PHE A 289 2.14 -16.20 4.53
N TRP A 290 2.42 -17.47 4.28
CA TRP A 290 2.48 -18.01 2.93
C TRP A 290 1.11 -18.50 2.48
N TRP A 291 0.55 -17.88 1.44
CA TRP A 291 -0.72 -18.30 0.84
C TRP A 291 -0.48 -19.27 -0.31
N VAL A 292 -0.98 -20.49 -0.17
CA VAL A 292 -0.88 -21.53 -1.21
C VAL A 292 -2.14 -21.53 -2.06
N GLY A 293 -1.95 -21.54 -3.37
CA GLY A 293 -3.02 -21.52 -4.36
C GLY A 293 -3.81 -22.83 -4.43
N PRO A 294 -4.95 -22.84 -5.14
CA PRO A 294 -5.77 -24.03 -5.34
C PRO A 294 -5.03 -25.14 -6.12
N ASP A 295 -3.98 -24.81 -6.85
CA ASP A 295 -3.09 -25.75 -7.55
C ASP A 295 -2.14 -26.54 -6.61
N GLY A 296 -2.10 -26.17 -5.32
CA GLY A 296 -1.24 -26.78 -4.31
C GLY A 296 0.26 -26.52 -4.49
N LYS A 297 0.65 -25.67 -5.45
CA LYS A 297 2.06 -25.42 -5.82
C LYS A 297 2.41 -23.94 -5.77
N SER A 298 1.54 -23.08 -6.31
CA SER A 298 1.74 -21.64 -6.30
C SER A 298 1.69 -21.13 -4.86
N LYS A 299 2.64 -20.26 -4.52
CA LYS A 299 2.86 -19.81 -3.15
C LYS A 299 3.29 -18.35 -3.13
N ILE A 300 2.53 -17.52 -2.44
CA ILE A 300 2.72 -16.06 -2.37
C ILE A 300 2.90 -15.65 -0.91
N LEU A 301 3.83 -14.74 -0.62
CA LEU A 301 3.93 -14.16 0.72
C LEU A 301 2.88 -13.05 0.85
N PHE A 302 2.00 -13.20 1.81
CA PHE A 302 0.93 -12.25 2.07
C PHE A 302 1.22 -11.48 3.36
N LEU A 303 1.01 -10.17 3.33
CA LEU A 303 0.93 -9.32 4.51
C LEU A 303 -0.29 -8.42 4.40
N GLN A 304 -1.06 -8.32 5.47
CA GLN A 304 -2.07 -7.28 5.63
C GLN A 304 -1.69 -6.42 6.83
N PRO A 305 -1.10 -5.23 6.66
CA PRO A 305 -0.70 -4.40 7.80
C PRO A 305 -1.88 -3.91 8.67
N GLY A 306 -3.06 -3.82 8.07
CA GLY A 306 -4.27 -3.22 8.61
C GLY A 306 -4.96 -2.42 7.51
N GLY A 307 -5.88 -1.52 7.87
CA GLY A 307 -6.48 -0.62 6.88
C GLY A 307 -5.50 0.42 6.32
N TYR A 308 -5.74 0.87 5.09
CA TYR A 308 -4.94 1.93 4.46
C TYR A 308 -5.12 3.31 5.13
N GLY A 309 -6.17 3.49 5.94
CA GLY A 309 -6.36 4.69 6.76
C GLY A 309 -5.53 4.66 8.04
N ASN A 310 -4.49 5.48 8.12
CA ASN A 310 -3.68 5.69 9.32
C ASN A 310 -4.06 7.00 10.02
N SER A 311 -4.31 6.96 11.34
CA SER A 311 -4.74 8.13 12.13
C SER A 311 -3.81 9.33 11.97
N GLY A 312 -2.49 9.13 11.87
CA GLY A 312 -1.54 10.25 11.73
C GLY A 312 -1.72 11.05 10.43
N SER A 313 -1.87 10.36 9.30
CA SER A 313 -1.99 10.98 7.98
C SER A 313 -3.42 11.40 7.66
N PHE A 314 -4.43 10.62 8.07
CA PHE A 314 -5.85 10.97 7.88
C PHE A 314 -6.26 12.20 8.71
N ASP A 315 -5.78 12.33 9.95
CA ASP A 315 -6.03 13.53 10.77
C ASP A 315 -5.48 14.79 10.09
N LYS A 316 -4.29 14.67 9.48
CA LYS A 316 -3.69 15.75 8.72
C LYS A 316 -4.51 16.07 7.47
N GLY A 317 -4.88 15.06 6.68
CA GLY A 317 -5.71 15.24 5.50
C GLY A 317 -7.05 15.91 5.83
N GLY A 318 -7.71 15.48 6.92
CA GLY A 318 -8.93 16.12 7.43
C GLY A 318 -8.75 17.60 7.78
N LYS A 319 -7.63 17.97 8.42
CA LYS A 319 -7.33 19.37 8.77
C LYS A 319 -7.09 20.28 7.56
N THR A 320 -6.73 19.73 6.40
CA THR A 320 -6.62 20.52 5.17
C THR A 320 -7.97 20.99 4.63
N GLY A 321 -9.08 20.38 5.07
CA GLY A 321 -10.40 20.58 4.47
C GLY A 321 -10.56 19.88 3.11
N ARG A 322 -9.60 19.04 2.71
CA ARG A 322 -9.60 18.23 1.47
C ARG A 322 -9.94 19.04 0.22
N PRO A 323 -9.16 20.09 -0.12
CA PRO A 323 -9.46 21.01 -1.24
C PRO A 323 -9.50 20.37 -2.63
N TRP A 324 -9.12 19.09 -2.76
CA TRP A 324 -9.21 18.29 -3.98
C TRP A 324 -10.59 17.62 -4.17
N PHE A 325 -11.40 17.49 -3.11
CA PHE A 325 -12.72 16.87 -3.14
C PHE A 325 -13.70 17.74 -3.89
N GLY A 326 -14.35 17.19 -4.93
CA GLY A 326 -15.29 17.93 -5.76
C GLY A 326 -14.71 19.22 -6.37
N GLN A 327 -13.38 19.30 -6.52
CA GLN A 327 -12.74 20.50 -7.05
C GLN A 327 -13.01 20.61 -8.56
N ARG A 328 -13.78 21.62 -8.95
CA ARG A 328 -14.17 21.85 -10.36
C ARG A 328 -13.10 22.58 -11.16
N ASN A 329 -12.27 23.39 -10.51
CA ASN A 329 -11.16 24.07 -11.16
C ASN A 329 -9.84 23.33 -10.87
N PRO A 330 -9.24 22.63 -11.85
CA PRO A 330 -7.99 21.90 -11.64
C PRO A 330 -6.85 22.80 -11.16
N ASP A 331 -6.84 24.09 -11.53
CA ASP A 331 -5.81 25.05 -11.09
C ASP A 331 -5.87 25.34 -9.58
N LYS A 332 -6.98 24.98 -8.93
CA LYS A 332 -7.15 25.09 -7.47
C LYS A 332 -6.82 23.79 -6.73
N MET A 333 -6.56 22.69 -7.44
CA MET A 333 -6.11 21.45 -6.81
C MET A 333 -4.65 21.61 -6.41
N PRO A 334 -4.30 21.47 -5.12
CA PRO A 334 -2.90 21.54 -4.72
C PRO A 334 -2.15 20.36 -5.32
N THR A 335 -0.95 20.62 -5.85
CA THR A 335 -0.08 19.57 -6.40
C THR A 335 0.63 18.78 -5.29
N VAL A 336 0.85 19.41 -4.14
CA VAL A 336 1.41 18.81 -2.91
C VAL A 336 0.74 19.44 -1.69
N ILE A 337 0.70 18.71 -0.57
CA ILE A 337 0.31 19.26 0.74
C ILE A 337 1.56 19.57 1.55
N ARG A 338 1.73 20.85 1.93
CA ARG A 338 2.75 21.32 2.88
C ARG A 338 2.10 22.14 3.97
N THR A 339 2.04 21.58 5.17
CA THR A 339 1.50 22.20 6.38
C THR A 339 2.60 22.54 7.39
N GLY A 340 3.83 22.07 7.16
CA GLY A 340 4.98 22.25 8.04
C GLY A 340 5.13 21.18 9.12
N SER A 341 4.28 20.14 9.14
CA SER A 341 4.42 19.02 10.07
C SER A 341 3.73 17.74 9.58
N ALA A 342 4.25 16.59 10.00
CA ALA A 342 3.62 15.28 9.84
C ALA A 342 3.77 14.52 11.17
N ASN A 343 2.69 13.94 11.70
CA ASN A 343 2.73 13.22 12.97
C ASN A 343 3.23 11.78 12.75
N VAL A 344 4.53 11.59 12.86
CA VAL A 344 5.20 10.29 12.74
C VAL A 344 5.46 9.61 14.09
N ASN A 345 4.77 10.04 15.16
CA ASN A 345 4.93 9.43 16.49
C ASN A 345 4.12 8.13 16.62
N PHE A 346 4.79 7.00 16.43
CA PHE A 346 4.20 5.65 16.52
C PHE A 346 4.53 4.90 17.81
N ILE A 347 4.96 5.61 18.87
CA ILE A 347 5.31 4.99 20.15
C ILE A 347 4.13 4.19 20.74
N SER A 348 2.91 4.70 20.61
CA SER A 348 1.70 4.03 21.09
C SER A 348 1.45 2.71 20.35
N ASN A 349 1.66 2.68 19.03
CA ASN A 349 1.53 1.47 18.20
C ASN A 349 2.52 0.40 18.67
N VAL A 350 3.82 0.71 18.69
CA VAL A 350 4.85 -0.29 19.05
C VAL A 350 4.72 -0.75 20.51
N THR A 351 4.30 0.13 21.42
CA THR A 351 4.04 -0.25 22.82
C THR A 351 2.84 -1.19 22.94
N SER A 352 1.79 -0.96 22.16
CA SER A 352 0.60 -1.81 22.17
C SER A 352 0.92 -3.20 21.59
N MET A 353 1.75 -3.24 20.54
CA MET A 353 2.18 -4.49 19.92
C MET A 353 3.15 -5.29 20.80
N GLU A 354 4.05 -4.62 21.52
CA GLU A 354 4.90 -5.27 22.53
C GLU A 354 4.06 -5.90 23.64
N LYS A 355 3.00 -5.22 24.12
CA LYS A 355 2.07 -5.77 25.13
C LYS A 355 1.23 -6.94 24.61
N ALA A 356 1.00 -7.01 23.31
CA ALA A 356 0.24 -8.08 22.67
C ALA A 356 1.12 -9.29 22.30
N ASP A 357 2.38 -9.33 22.77
CA ASP A 357 3.36 -10.36 22.43
C ASP A 357 3.50 -10.58 20.92
N TYR A 358 3.40 -9.50 20.14
CA TYR A 358 3.62 -9.55 18.69
C TYR A 358 5.02 -10.14 18.41
N PRO A 359 5.21 -11.03 17.41
CA PRO A 359 6.44 -11.81 17.30
C PRO A 359 7.52 -11.17 16.42
N PHE A 360 7.23 -10.06 15.73
CA PHE A 360 8.17 -9.42 14.80
C PHE A 360 8.68 -8.08 15.32
N ASP A 361 9.82 -7.62 14.83
CA ASP A 361 10.42 -6.32 15.20
C ASP A 361 10.13 -5.21 14.18
N PHE A 362 9.08 -5.38 13.39
CA PHE A 362 8.63 -4.38 12.43
C PHE A 362 7.12 -4.15 12.53
N ILE A 363 6.71 -2.94 12.18
CA ILE A 363 5.33 -2.63 11.79
C ILE A 363 5.35 -1.98 10.42
N VAL A 364 4.29 -2.17 9.67
CA VAL A 364 4.07 -1.48 8.40
C VAL A 364 2.83 -0.63 8.55
N LEU A 365 2.89 0.61 8.11
CA LEU A 365 1.77 1.54 8.12
C LEU A 365 1.70 2.20 6.76
N SER A 366 0.48 2.40 6.26
CA SER A 366 0.25 3.27 5.12
C SER A 366 0.49 4.73 5.52
N TRP A 367 0.82 5.53 4.53
CA TRP A 367 0.76 6.98 4.63
C TRP A 367 0.06 7.53 3.40
N SER A 368 -1.22 7.86 3.58
CA SER A 368 -2.07 8.57 2.62
C SER A 368 -2.86 9.61 3.39
N LEU A 369 -3.06 10.81 2.84
CA LEU A 369 -3.81 11.86 3.55
C LEU A 369 -5.31 11.60 3.52
N TRP A 370 -5.77 10.98 2.44
CA TRP A 370 -7.14 10.53 2.20
C TRP A 370 -7.20 9.81 0.83
N ASP A 371 -8.37 9.32 0.44
CA ASP A 371 -8.67 8.90 -0.93
C ASP A 371 -8.32 9.99 -1.95
N ASN A 372 -7.71 9.60 -3.07
CA ASN A 372 -7.30 10.50 -4.15
C ASN A 372 -6.58 11.76 -3.65
N SER A 373 -5.76 11.65 -2.63
CA SER A 373 -5.07 12.81 -2.04
C SER A 373 -3.80 13.21 -2.81
N PRO A 374 -3.47 14.50 -2.85
CA PRO A 374 -2.12 14.95 -3.23
C PRO A 374 -1.07 14.45 -2.24
N ILE A 375 0.18 14.36 -2.70
CA ILE A 375 1.27 13.86 -1.85
C ILE A 375 1.49 14.74 -0.60
N ASP A 376 1.84 14.11 0.52
CA ASP A 376 2.29 14.82 1.72
C ASP A 376 3.80 15.08 1.64
N ALA A 377 4.16 16.35 1.45
CA ALA A 377 5.54 16.75 1.29
C ALA A 377 6.26 17.08 2.61
N ASP A 378 5.59 16.94 3.76
CA ASP A 378 6.21 17.16 5.08
C ASP A 378 6.80 15.86 5.70
N ILE A 379 6.48 14.67 5.16
CA ILE A 379 6.92 13.38 5.75
C ILE A 379 8.44 13.25 5.84
N PRO A 380 9.23 13.53 4.78
CA PRO A 380 10.69 13.33 4.83
C PRO A 380 11.36 14.09 5.97
N ASP A 381 10.97 15.35 6.16
CA ASP A 381 11.49 16.19 7.23
C ASP A 381 11.05 15.69 8.61
N ALA A 382 9.80 15.27 8.75
CA ALA A 382 9.29 14.71 10.00
C ALA A 382 10.03 13.41 10.39
N VAL A 383 10.24 12.51 9.42
CA VAL A 383 11.00 11.26 9.63
C VAL A 383 12.47 11.55 9.94
N LYS A 384 13.07 12.52 9.25
CA LYS A 384 14.46 12.93 9.50
C LYS A 384 14.65 13.47 10.91
N GLU A 385 13.81 14.39 11.38
CA GLU A 385 13.92 14.92 12.74
C GLU A 385 13.58 13.85 13.79
N TRP A 386 12.62 12.97 13.52
CA TRP A 386 12.34 11.80 14.38
C TRP A 386 13.55 10.89 14.51
N ASN A 387 14.13 10.43 13.40
CA ASN A 387 15.25 9.49 13.37
C ASN A 387 16.57 10.10 13.85
N LYS A 388 16.65 11.42 13.99
CA LYS A 388 17.76 12.14 14.64
C LYS A 388 17.58 12.15 16.16
N GLU A 389 16.35 12.29 16.62
CA GLU A 389 16.01 12.31 18.05
C GLU A 389 15.99 10.91 18.67
N TYR A 390 15.40 9.94 17.97
CA TYR A 390 15.15 8.58 18.43
C TYR A 390 15.95 7.56 17.61
N ALA A 391 16.59 6.64 18.31
CA ALA A 391 17.21 5.47 17.70
C ALA A 391 16.16 4.39 17.39
N TYR A 392 15.20 4.19 18.29
CA TYR A 392 14.05 3.30 18.07
C TYR A 392 12.77 3.84 18.74
N PRO A 393 11.58 3.69 18.13
CA PRO A 393 11.36 3.06 16.83
C PRO A 393 12.00 3.86 15.68
N HIS A 394 12.63 3.15 14.76
CA HIS A 394 13.31 3.73 13.60
C HIS A 394 12.34 3.75 12.43
N ILE A 395 12.10 4.92 11.83
CA ILE A 395 11.05 5.08 10.81
C ILE A 395 11.69 5.06 9.41
N ILE A 396 11.09 4.33 8.49
CA ILE A 396 11.63 4.08 7.15
C ILE A 396 10.52 4.32 6.11
N ILE A 397 10.66 5.36 5.29
CA ILE A 397 9.84 5.54 4.08
C ILE A 397 10.31 4.50 3.06
N SER A 398 9.39 3.64 2.60
CA SER A 398 9.78 2.45 1.84
C SER A 398 8.80 2.09 0.73
N GLY A 399 9.28 1.25 -0.19
CA GLY A 399 8.47 0.62 -1.21
C GLY A 399 7.93 -0.74 -0.77
N GLY A 400 6.88 -1.22 -1.43
CA GLY A 400 6.31 -2.54 -1.13
C GLY A 400 7.35 -3.66 -1.24
N HIS A 401 8.21 -3.62 -2.26
CA HIS A 401 9.21 -4.66 -2.52
C HIS A 401 10.18 -4.79 -1.34
N GLU A 402 10.76 -3.70 -0.86
CA GLU A 402 11.75 -3.78 0.23
C GLU A 402 11.13 -4.24 1.55
N ILE A 403 9.88 -3.85 1.81
CA ILE A 403 9.11 -4.32 2.97
C ILE A 403 8.94 -5.84 2.90
N MET A 404 8.43 -6.36 1.78
CA MET A 404 8.10 -7.78 1.63
C MET A 404 9.36 -8.65 1.54
N GLU A 405 10.41 -8.17 0.86
CA GLU A 405 11.70 -8.85 0.80
C GLU A 405 12.36 -8.96 2.19
N MET A 406 12.25 -7.92 3.03
CA MET A 406 12.71 -7.97 4.42
C MET A 406 11.97 -9.05 5.22
N ILE A 407 10.65 -9.14 5.07
CA ILE A 407 9.83 -10.15 5.75
C ILE A 407 10.21 -11.55 5.31
N GLU A 408 10.34 -11.76 3.99
CA GLU A 408 10.74 -13.06 3.45
C GLU A 408 12.10 -13.48 3.99
N LYS A 409 13.14 -12.63 3.86
CA LYS A 409 14.51 -12.95 4.27
C LYS A 409 14.64 -13.21 5.76
N LYS A 410 13.92 -12.46 6.61
CA LYS A 410 14.09 -12.51 8.07
C LYS A 410 13.18 -13.51 8.75
N TYR A 411 11.97 -13.70 8.22
CA TYR A 411 10.91 -14.45 8.88
C TYR A 411 10.32 -15.58 8.03
N GLY A 412 10.57 -15.62 6.72
CA GLY A 412 9.91 -16.53 5.77
C GLY A 412 9.85 -18.00 6.21
N ASP A 413 10.93 -18.54 6.77
CA ASP A 413 11.01 -19.94 7.24
C ASP A 413 10.16 -20.24 8.49
N LYS A 414 9.70 -19.20 9.18
CA LYS A 414 8.93 -19.28 10.43
C LYS A 414 7.45 -18.94 10.22
N LEU A 415 7.09 -18.46 9.04
CA LEU A 415 5.73 -18.03 8.76
C LEU A 415 4.80 -19.23 8.56
N PRO A 416 3.54 -19.12 9.02
CA PRO A 416 2.55 -20.16 8.75
C PRO A 416 2.27 -20.26 7.26
N VAL A 417 1.83 -21.45 6.83
CA VAL A 417 1.36 -21.70 5.48
C VAL A 417 -0.15 -21.91 5.55
N VAL A 418 -0.90 -21.15 4.77
CA VAL A 418 -2.37 -21.18 4.74
C VAL A 418 -2.88 -21.45 3.33
N LYS A 419 -4.12 -21.92 3.23
CA LYS A 419 -4.83 -22.20 1.99
C LYS A 419 -6.32 -21.95 2.18
N GLY A 420 -7.04 -21.77 1.08
CA GLY A 420 -8.45 -21.42 1.08
C GLY A 420 -8.68 -20.00 0.60
N ASP A 421 -9.94 -19.67 0.40
CA ASP A 421 -10.38 -18.40 -0.15
C ASP A 421 -10.29 -17.27 0.86
N TYR A 422 -9.88 -16.09 0.39
CA TYR A 422 -9.98 -14.84 1.14
C TYR A 422 -11.20 -14.09 0.62
N THR A 423 -12.39 -14.51 1.08
CA THR A 423 -13.65 -14.07 0.49
C THR A 423 -13.76 -12.54 0.43
N GLU A 424 -14.00 -12.06 -0.79
CA GLU A 424 -14.15 -10.66 -1.11
C GLU A 424 -15.52 -10.12 -0.65
N TYR A 425 -15.48 -9.10 0.20
CA TYR A 425 -16.62 -8.25 0.48
C TYR A 425 -16.55 -6.97 -0.39
N TRP A 426 -17.47 -6.02 -0.20
CA TRP A 426 -17.50 -4.76 -0.97
C TRP A 426 -17.93 -4.93 -2.45
N THR A 427 -18.68 -5.99 -2.75
CA THR A 427 -19.23 -6.29 -4.08
C THR A 427 -20.63 -5.68 -4.31
N ASP A 428 -21.08 -4.79 -3.43
CA ASP A 428 -22.41 -4.17 -3.51
C ASP A 428 -22.59 -3.36 -4.79
N GLY A 429 -21.52 -2.71 -5.25
CA GLY A 429 -21.48 -1.95 -6.49
C GLY A 429 -21.80 -2.84 -7.70
N LEU A 430 -21.14 -4.01 -7.79
CA LEU A 430 -21.40 -5.02 -8.81
C LEU A 430 -22.87 -5.47 -8.81
N GLY A 431 -23.45 -5.68 -7.62
CA GLY A 431 -24.86 -6.04 -7.46
C GLY A 431 -25.82 -4.92 -7.87
N SER A 432 -25.52 -3.67 -7.49
CA SER A 432 -26.33 -2.49 -7.83
C SER A 432 -26.39 -2.24 -9.34
N ALA A 433 -25.34 -2.67 -10.06
CA ALA A 433 -25.18 -2.52 -11.50
C ALA A 433 -25.35 -3.85 -12.24
N ALA A 434 -26.14 -4.80 -11.74
CA ALA A 434 -26.19 -6.18 -12.24
C ALA A 434 -26.30 -6.33 -13.77
N ARG A 435 -27.06 -5.46 -14.46
CA ARG A 435 -27.12 -5.44 -15.92
C ARG A 435 -25.76 -5.16 -16.56
N TYR A 436 -25.03 -4.15 -16.07
CA TYR A 436 -23.71 -3.79 -16.57
C TYR A 436 -22.66 -4.82 -16.18
N THR A 437 -22.76 -5.38 -14.97
CA THR A 437 -21.91 -6.50 -14.55
C THR A 437 -22.09 -7.72 -15.47
N ALA A 438 -23.33 -8.00 -15.90
CA ALA A 438 -23.61 -9.05 -16.88
C ALA A 438 -23.04 -8.73 -18.28
N LEU A 439 -23.12 -7.47 -18.73
CA LEU A 439 -22.44 -7.03 -19.96
C LEU A 439 -20.94 -7.28 -19.88
N ASN A 440 -20.29 -6.88 -18.78
CA ASN A 440 -18.86 -7.09 -18.60
C ASN A 440 -18.49 -8.57 -18.61
N ARG A 441 -19.28 -9.41 -17.93
CA ARG A 441 -19.08 -10.86 -17.91
C ARG A 441 -19.20 -11.46 -19.31
N ASN A 442 -20.21 -11.07 -20.08
CA ASN A 442 -20.39 -11.56 -21.45
C ASN A 442 -19.24 -11.10 -22.36
N ALA A 443 -18.75 -9.87 -22.18
CA ALA A 443 -17.61 -9.35 -22.93
C ALA A 443 -16.35 -10.19 -22.72
N LYS A 444 -16.05 -10.60 -21.46
CA LYS A 444 -14.93 -11.49 -21.12
C LYS A 444 -15.00 -12.80 -21.90
N GLU A 445 -16.13 -13.50 -21.78
CA GLU A 445 -16.35 -14.79 -22.47
C GLU A 445 -16.28 -14.63 -23.99
N ARG A 446 -16.84 -13.56 -24.54
CA ARG A 446 -16.81 -13.29 -25.97
C ARG A 446 -15.39 -13.04 -26.48
N LEU A 447 -14.58 -12.31 -25.72
CA LEU A 447 -13.21 -11.98 -26.10
C LEU A 447 -12.31 -13.21 -26.11
N LEU A 448 -12.45 -14.12 -25.14
CA LEU A 448 -11.76 -15.42 -25.13
C LEU A 448 -12.11 -16.27 -26.36
N GLN A 449 -13.39 -16.29 -26.73
CA GLN A 449 -13.83 -16.98 -27.93
C GLN A 449 -13.26 -16.33 -29.19
N ALA A 450 -13.23 -14.99 -29.25
CA ALA A 450 -12.67 -14.25 -30.36
C ALA A 450 -11.17 -14.54 -30.55
N GLU A 451 -10.37 -14.59 -29.48
CA GLU A 451 -8.93 -14.93 -29.56
C GLU A 451 -8.71 -16.37 -30.06
N THR A 452 -9.54 -17.30 -29.59
CA THR A 452 -9.52 -18.70 -30.04
C THR A 452 -9.88 -18.81 -31.53
N LEU A 453 -10.99 -18.19 -31.94
CA LEU A 453 -11.45 -18.17 -33.32
C LEU A 453 -10.47 -17.49 -34.25
N TRP A 454 -9.86 -16.38 -33.83
CA TRP A 454 -8.83 -15.70 -34.61
C TRP A 454 -7.67 -16.64 -34.91
N SER A 455 -7.19 -17.34 -33.89
CA SER A 455 -6.09 -18.31 -34.01
C SER A 455 -6.44 -19.48 -34.94
N MET A 456 -7.70 -19.93 -34.94
CA MET A 456 -8.19 -21.02 -35.79
C MET A 456 -8.41 -20.59 -37.25
N LEU A 457 -9.07 -19.46 -37.46
CA LEU A 457 -9.61 -19.04 -38.76
C LEU A 457 -8.64 -18.18 -39.57
N ARG A 458 -7.56 -17.69 -38.95
CA ARG A 458 -6.58 -16.82 -39.58
C ARG A 458 -5.16 -17.38 -39.44
N PRO A 459 -4.89 -18.61 -39.91
CA PRO A 459 -3.58 -19.24 -39.75
C PRO A 459 -2.47 -18.37 -40.39
N GLY A 460 -1.40 -18.13 -39.63
CA GLY A 460 -0.26 -17.32 -40.07
C GLY A 460 -0.48 -15.81 -40.05
N LYS A 461 -1.65 -15.31 -39.65
CA LYS A 461 -1.89 -13.88 -39.39
C LYS A 461 -1.86 -13.60 -37.88
N PRO A 462 -1.08 -12.61 -37.40
CA PRO A 462 -1.10 -12.22 -36.00
C PRO A 462 -2.48 -11.67 -35.61
N ALA A 463 -2.87 -11.86 -34.35
CA ALA A 463 -4.04 -11.20 -33.77
C ALA A 463 -3.80 -9.68 -33.65
N PRO A 464 -4.85 -8.84 -33.83
CA PRO A 464 -4.78 -7.40 -33.64
C PRO A 464 -4.64 -7.08 -32.14
N ARG A 465 -3.44 -7.30 -31.58
CA ARG A 465 -3.23 -7.25 -30.12
C ARG A 465 -3.65 -5.94 -29.50
N ASN A 466 -3.45 -4.81 -30.17
CA ASN A 466 -3.86 -3.51 -29.64
C ASN A 466 -5.37 -3.43 -29.38
N ASP A 467 -6.19 -3.99 -30.26
CA ASP A 467 -7.65 -3.91 -30.15
C ASP A 467 -8.16 -4.90 -29.08
N PHE A 468 -7.59 -6.10 -29.02
CA PHE A 468 -7.84 -7.05 -27.93
C PHE A 468 -7.41 -6.50 -26.57
N ASP A 469 -6.20 -5.92 -26.47
CA ASP A 469 -5.68 -5.36 -25.22
C ASP A 469 -6.51 -4.16 -24.76
N GLU A 470 -7.02 -3.34 -25.69
CA GLU A 470 -7.90 -2.23 -25.34
C GLU A 470 -9.29 -2.71 -24.88
N ALA A 471 -9.82 -3.79 -25.46
CA ALA A 471 -11.04 -4.43 -24.96
C ALA A 471 -10.83 -4.97 -23.53
N TRP A 472 -9.72 -5.69 -23.28
CA TRP A 472 -9.35 -6.16 -21.94
C TRP A 472 -9.13 -5.02 -20.93
N ARG A 473 -8.58 -3.89 -21.39
CA ARG A 473 -8.44 -2.68 -20.56
C ARG A 473 -9.81 -2.16 -20.09
N TYR A 474 -10.81 -2.06 -20.97
CA TYR A 474 -12.16 -1.63 -20.57
C TYR A 474 -12.88 -2.66 -19.71
N ILE A 475 -12.69 -3.95 -19.97
CA ILE A 475 -13.16 -5.02 -19.09
C ILE A 475 -12.61 -4.84 -17.67
N SER A 476 -11.30 -4.61 -17.55
CA SER A 476 -10.62 -4.39 -16.27
C SER A 476 -11.10 -3.12 -15.56
N LEU A 477 -11.31 -2.02 -16.31
CA LEU A 477 -11.90 -0.78 -15.77
C LEU A 477 -13.35 -0.98 -15.29
N GLY A 478 -14.09 -1.89 -15.91
CA GLY A 478 -15.40 -2.33 -15.44
C GLY A 478 -15.33 -3.08 -14.11
N SER A 479 -14.31 -3.92 -13.91
CA SER A 479 -14.06 -4.70 -12.68
C SER A 479 -13.33 -3.93 -11.57
N GLU A 480 -12.82 -2.74 -11.88
CA GLU A 480 -12.22 -1.81 -10.93
C GLU A 480 -13.23 -1.42 -9.83
N HIS A 481 -12.76 -1.25 -8.60
CA HIS A 481 -13.60 -1.26 -7.40
C HIS A 481 -14.41 0.03 -7.12
N THR A 482 -14.26 1.11 -7.88
CA THR A 482 -14.98 2.36 -7.65
C THR A 482 -16.32 2.39 -8.42
N TRP A 483 -17.43 2.72 -7.74
CA TRP A 483 -18.78 2.80 -8.35
C TRP A 483 -19.43 4.19 -8.38
N GLY A 484 -19.39 4.93 -7.28
CA GLY A 484 -20.22 6.14 -7.08
C GLY A 484 -19.41 7.34 -6.60
N SER A 485 -20.06 8.51 -6.53
CA SER A 485 -19.49 9.72 -5.91
C SER A 485 -19.50 9.60 -4.38
N GLU A 486 -18.45 10.10 -3.71
CA GLU A 486 -18.40 10.20 -2.24
C GLU A 486 -19.60 10.98 -1.69
N ASN A 487 -19.99 12.07 -2.39
CA ASN A 487 -21.25 12.75 -2.14
C ASN A 487 -22.27 12.38 -3.23
N PRO A 488 -23.13 11.37 -3.00
CA PRO A 488 -24.15 10.97 -3.98
C PRO A 488 -25.27 11.99 -4.13
N PHE A 489 -25.38 12.95 -3.21
CA PHE A 489 -26.40 14.01 -3.27
C PHE A 489 -25.97 15.22 -4.11
N GLU A 490 -24.74 15.24 -4.64
CA GLU A 490 -24.29 16.26 -5.60
C GLU A 490 -24.43 15.73 -7.05
N PRO A 491 -25.48 16.12 -7.79
CA PRO A 491 -25.80 15.48 -9.06
C PRO A 491 -24.75 15.68 -10.14
N TYR A 492 -23.97 16.76 -10.08
CA TYR A 492 -22.93 17.04 -11.05
C TYR A 492 -21.85 15.95 -11.05
N PHE A 493 -21.28 15.64 -9.89
CA PHE A 493 -20.25 14.61 -9.76
C PHE A 493 -20.82 13.21 -9.89
N PHE A 494 -21.93 12.93 -9.19
CA PHE A 494 -22.56 11.61 -9.24
C PHE A 494 -22.89 11.18 -10.67
N ASN A 495 -23.58 12.03 -11.45
CA ASN A 495 -23.97 11.68 -12.81
C ASN A 495 -22.75 11.53 -13.75
N ALA A 496 -21.71 12.37 -13.57
CA ALA A 496 -20.52 12.29 -14.40
C ALA A 496 -19.70 11.02 -14.12
N ILE A 497 -19.47 10.70 -12.84
CA ILE A 497 -18.75 9.50 -12.41
C ILE A 497 -19.49 8.25 -12.86
N TRP A 498 -20.81 8.20 -12.64
CA TRP A 498 -21.61 7.05 -13.02
C TRP A 498 -21.67 6.85 -14.53
N LYS A 499 -21.84 7.93 -15.31
CA LYS A 499 -21.85 7.87 -16.77
C LYS A 499 -20.54 7.28 -17.31
N GLU A 500 -19.40 7.67 -16.75
CA GLU A 500 -18.10 7.15 -17.16
C GLU A 500 -17.94 5.66 -16.78
N LYS A 501 -18.39 5.25 -15.59
CA LYS A 501 -18.38 3.83 -15.20
C LYS A 501 -19.26 2.97 -16.12
N GLN A 502 -20.46 3.47 -16.49
CA GLN A 502 -21.32 2.84 -17.49
C GLN A 502 -20.65 2.72 -18.86
N HIS A 503 -19.89 3.75 -19.25
CA HIS A 503 -19.17 3.78 -20.51
C HIS A 503 -18.10 2.67 -20.58
N TYR A 504 -17.40 2.35 -19.48
CA TYR A 504 -16.44 1.24 -19.46
C TYR A 504 -17.08 -0.10 -19.82
N PHE A 505 -18.27 -0.39 -19.27
CA PHE A 505 -19.01 -1.61 -19.58
C PHE A 505 -19.50 -1.65 -21.03
N GLN A 506 -19.91 -0.50 -21.57
CA GLN A 506 -20.36 -0.41 -22.95
C GLN A 506 -19.20 -0.60 -23.94
N GLU A 507 -18.06 0.05 -23.70
CA GLU A 507 -16.86 -0.14 -24.53
C GLU A 507 -16.34 -1.57 -24.47
N ALA A 508 -16.38 -2.21 -23.30
CA ALA A 508 -16.03 -3.62 -23.16
C ALA A 508 -16.91 -4.51 -24.05
N ASP A 509 -18.24 -4.32 -24.02
CA ASP A 509 -19.18 -5.09 -24.83
C ASP A 509 -19.00 -4.81 -26.33
N ASP A 510 -19.00 -3.54 -26.73
CA ASP A 510 -18.89 -3.13 -28.14
C ASP A 510 -17.59 -3.64 -28.78
N ARG A 511 -16.45 -3.45 -28.11
CA ARG A 511 -15.14 -3.91 -28.62
C ARG A 511 -15.04 -5.42 -28.67
N SER A 512 -15.56 -6.12 -27.66
CA SER A 512 -15.56 -7.58 -27.68
C SER A 512 -16.44 -8.14 -28.81
N GLN A 513 -17.54 -7.47 -29.15
CA GLN A 513 -18.38 -7.82 -30.30
C GLN A 513 -17.65 -7.59 -31.61
N GLU A 514 -17.00 -6.44 -31.78
CA GLU A 514 -16.18 -6.13 -32.96
C GLU A 514 -15.10 -7.20 -33.16
N MET A 515 -14.31 -7.52 -32.12
CA MET A 515 -13.25 -8.55 -32.21
C MET A 515 -13.80 -9.94 -32.53
N PHE A 516 -14.97 -10.29 -32.01
CA PHE A 516 -15.62 -11.56 -32.29
C PHE A 516 -16.09 -11.65 -33.75
N ASP A 517 -16.72 -10.58 -34.24
CA ASP A 517 -17.17 -10.47 -35.62
C ASP A 517 -15.97 -10.53 -36.60
N GLU A 518 -14.89 -9.81 -36.31
CA GLU A 518 -13.66 -9.85 -37.12
C GLU A 518 -12.99 -11.23 -37.12
N ALA A 519 -12.99 -11.91 -35.98
CA ALA A 519 -12.46 -13.27 -35.85
C ALA A 519 -13.27 -14.27 -36.69
N LEU A 520 -14.60 -14.12 -36.74
CA LEU A 520 -15.50 -14.96 -37.52
C LEU A 520 -15.56 -14.62 -39.01
N ALA A 521 -15.20 -13.40 -39.41
CA ALA A 521 -15.30 -12.93 -40.79
C ALA A 521 -14.80 -13.94 -41.86
N PRO A 522 -13.66 -14.65 -41.70
CA PRO A 522 -13.19 -15.62 -42.69
C PRO A 522 -14.12 -16.82 -42.91
N ALA A 523 -15.07 -17.06 -42.00
CA ALA A 523 -16.04 -18.14 -42.06
C ALA A 523 -17.46 -17.67 -42.48
N THR A 524 -17.67 -16.37 -42.73
CA THR A 524 -19.00 -15.80 -43.07
C THR A 524 -18.99 -15.08 -44.43
N GLY A 525 -20.09 -15.12 -45.18
CA GLY A 525 -20.21 -14.48 -46.51
C GLY A 525 -21.07 -13.22 -46.49
N LYS A 526 -20.65 -12.13 -47.17
CA LYS A 526 -21.42 -10.85 -47.23
C LYS A 526 -22.80 -10.97 -47.86
N SER A 527 -23.05 -12.00 -48.66
CA SER A 527 -24.37 -12.25 -49.28
C SER A 527 -25.42 -12.79 -48.30
N GLU A 528 -25.03 -13.27 -47.12
CA GLU A 528 -25.92 -13.92 -46.14
C GLU A 528 -25.67 -13.43 -44.70
N GLY A 529 -25.43 -12.12 -44.50
CA GLY A 529 -25.36 -11.53 -43.16
C GLY A 529 -23.98 -11.59 -42.47
N ALA A 530 -22.89 -11.42 -43.23
CA ALA A 530 -21.53 -11.36 -42.69
C ALA A 530 -21.38 -10.45 -41.46
N LEU A 531 -20.54 -10.92 -40.53
CA LEU A 531 -20.07 -10.17 -39.38
C LEU A 531 -18.60 -9.78 -39.64
N GLY A 532 -18.27 -8.49 -39.51
CA GLY A 532 -16.91 -7.96 -39.69
C GLY A 532 -16.54 -7.43 -41.10
N PRO A 533 -15.32 -6.87 -41.26
CA PRO A 533 -14.93 -6.11 -42.46
C PRO A 533 -14.43 -6.95 -43.64
N GLU A 534 -13.93 -8.17 -43.40
CA GLU A 534 -13.35 -9.06 -44.42
C GLU A 534 -14.36 -10.06 -45.02
N ASP A 535 -14.18 -10.44 -46.30
CA ASP A 535 -15.05 -11.42 -46.98
C ASP A 535 -14.60 -12.85 -46.70
N GLY A 536 -15.46 -13.68 -46.10
CA GLY A 536 -15.31 -15.13 -46.08
C GLY A 536 -15.86 -15.80 -47.35
N PRO A 537 -15.64 -17.12 -47.54
CA PRO A 537 -16.02 -17.83 -48.76
C PRO A 537 -17.54 -17.83 -48.94
N ALA A 538 -18.01 -17.10 -49.95
CA ALA A 538 -19.42 -17.08 -50.34
C ALA A 538 -19.80 -18.40 -51.04
N LYS A 539 -20.20 -19.40 -50.25
CA LYS A 539 -20.77 -20.66 -50.79
C LYS A 539 -22.15 -21.00 -50.24
N GLY A 540 -22.70 -20.21 -49.31
CA GLY A 540 -23.91 -20.54 -48.57
C GLY A 540 -23.68 -21.73 -47.62
N GLY A 541 -24.27 -21.69 -46.43
CA GLY A 541 -24.16 -22.77 -45.44
C GLY A 541 -23.90 -22.29 -44.00
N ILE A 542 -23.91 -23.24 -43.07
CA ILE A 542 -23.77 -22.98 -41.62
C ILE A 542 -22.46 -23.58 -41.13
N ALA A 543 -21.61 -22.76 -40.51
CA ALA A 543 -20.41 -23.21 -39.84
C ALA A 543 -20.64 -23.25 -38.32
N VAL A 544 -20.31 -24.37 -37.68
CA VAL A 544 -20.42 -24.53 -36.22
C VAL A 544 -19.03 -24.76 -35.66
N PHE A 545 -18.59 -23.87 -34.77
CA PHE A 545 -17.28 -23.95 -34.12
C PHE A 545 -17.45 -24.32 -32.65
N ASN A 546 -16.74 -25.37 -32.22
CA ASN A 546 -16.51 -25.61 -30.80
C ASN A 546 -15.20 -24.93 -30.41
N ASN A 547 -15.29 -23.80 -29.70
CA ASN A 547 -14.15 -23.03 -29.21
C ASN A 547 -13.69 -23.44 -27.80
N HIS A 548 -14.28 -24.48 -27.22
CA HIS A 548 -13.79 -25.06 -25.98
C HIS A 548 -12.63 -26.02 -26.22
N SER A 549 -11.78 -26.20 -25.21
CA SER A 549 -10.68 -27.19 -25.23
C SER A 549 -11.16 -28.64 -25.02
N TRP A 550 -12.46 -28.87 -24.81
CA TRP A 550 -13.08 -30.18 -24.66
C TRP A 550 -14.19 -30.39 -25.68
N LYS A 551 -14.58 -31.66 -25.90
CA LYS A 551 -15.70 -32.00 -26.77
C LYS A 551 -16.99 -31.41 -26.21
N HIS A 552 -17.64 -30.56 -26.99
CA HIS A 552 -18.93 -29.97 -26.66
C HIS A 552 -19.91 -30.17 -27.83
N GLY A 553 -21.17 -30.40 -27.51
CA GLY A 553 -22.26 -30.53 -28.46
C GLY A 553 -23.56 -30.06 -27.82
N GLY A 554 -24.55 -29.72 -28.65
CA GLY A 554 -25.82 -29.16 -28.19
C GLY A 554 -26.72 -28.81 -29.35
N LEU A 555 -27.93 -28.33 -29.03
CA LEU A 555 -28.86 -27.83 -30.03
C LEU A 555 -28.36 -26.46 -30.55
N VAL A 556 -28.07 -26.39 -31.84
CA VAL A 556 -27.85 -25.12 -32.55
C VAL A 556 -29.17 -24.71 -33.19
N THR A 557 -29.63 -23.50 -32.89
CA THR A 557 -30.88 -22.95 -33.45
C THR A 557 -30.57 -21.82 -34.42
N LEU A 558 -31.19 -21.85 -35.58
CA LEU A 558 -31.15 -20.76 -36.55
C LEU A 558 -32.32 -19.80 -36.30
N SER A 559 -32.07 -18.51 -36.42
CA SER A 559 -33.10 -17.49 -36.36
C SER A 559 -34.02 -17.56 -37.60
N PRO A 560 -35.22 -16.97 -37.54
CA PRO A 560 -36.11 -16.89 -38.71
C PRO A 560 -35.52 -16.16 -39.92
N ALA A 561 -34.45 -15.37 -39.73
CA ALA A 561 -33.73 -14.70 -40.81
C ALA A 561 -32.70 -15.63 -41.48
N GLU A 562 -32.21 -16.64 -40.76
CA GLU A 562 -31.21 -17.61 -41.23
C GLU A 562 -31.86 -18.87 -41.82
N SER A 563 -33.07 -19.23 -41.39
CA SER A 563 -33.80 -20.40 -41.90
C SER A 563 -35.32 -20.21 -41.83
N THR A 564 -36.01 -20.61 -42.89
CA THR A 564 -37.46 -20.53 -43.04
C THR A 564 -38.11 -21.91 -43.13
N LYS A 565 -39.43 -21.96 -42.94
CA LYS A 565 -40.18 -23.22 -42.97
C LYS A 565 -40.07 -23.89 -44.34
N GLY A 566 -39.50 -25.09 -44.36
CA GLY A 566 -39.29 -25.88 -45.58
C GLY A 566 -37.82 -26.00 -45.98
N ASP A 567 -36.95 -25.21 -45.35
CA ASP A 567 -35.49 -25.37 -45.48
C ASP A 567 -35.03 -26.65 -44.78
N ARG A 568 -33.93 -27.22 -45.29
CA ARG A 568 -33.27 -28.41 -44.75
C ARG A 568 -31.78 -28.15 -44.61
N VAL A 569 -31.18 -28.69 -43.57
CA VAL A 569 -29.72 -28.65 -43.36
C VAL A 569 -29.13 -29.93 -43.96
N ILE A 570 -28.09 -29.79 -44.77
CA ILE A 570 -27.38 -30.92 -45.38
C ILE A 570 -25.88 -30.85 -45.10
N ASP A 571 -25.24 -32.02 -45.00
CA ASP A 571 -23.79 -32.14 -44.87
C ASP A 571 -23.06 -31.95 -46.22
N GLU A 572 -21.72 -31.98 -46.19
CA GLU A 572 -20.87 -31.85 -47.39
C GLU A 572 -21.08 -32.94 -48.45
N ASN A 573 -21.72 -34.06 -48.09
CA ASN A 573 -22.06 -35.17 -48.97
C ASN A 573 -23.53 -35.11 -49.46
N GLY A 574 -24.31 -34.12 -49.00
CA GLY A 574 -25.71 -33.93 -49.35
C GLY A 574 -26.70 -34.73 -48.49
N ASN A 575 -26.26 -35.33 -47.38
CA ASN A 575 -27.14 -36.02 -46.44
C ASN A 575 -27.83 -35.02 -45.51
N GLU A 576 -29.06 -35.30 -45.11
CA GLU A 576 -29.79 -34.50 -44.12
C GLU A 576 -29.17 -34.65 -42.72
N VAL A 577 -29.01 -33.53 -42.00
CA VAL A 577 -28.35 -33.44 -40.67
C VAL A 577 -29.37 -33.38 -39.54
#